data_AF-A0A3M0IIR9-F1
#
_entry.id   AF-A0A3M0IIR9-F1
#
_cell.length_a   1.000
_cell.length_b   1.000
_cell.length_c   1.000
_cell.angle_alpha   90.00
_cell.angle_beta   90.00
_cell.angle_gamma   90.00
#
_symmetry.space_group_name_H-M   'P 1'
#
loop_
_entity.id
_entity.type
_entity.pdbx_description
1 polymer ?
#
loop_
_entity_poly.entity_id
_entity_poly.type
_entity_poly.pdbx_seq_one_letter_code
_entity_poly.pdbx_strand_id
1 'polypeptide(L)'
;MVTPAVLRLDTDELLVLEAPGLTAAAEASVLVQDFPQKRQVLFQTRVALSPAEGMMATATIKVPAKSLPPAQGKPFVTVTARVGAVVTLEKVLLVSLQSGHIFVQTDKPIYTPGATVLCRLFTVGHLMQPVSKTVIVEVKVSARG
;
A
#
# COMPACT_ATOMS: atom_id res chain seq x y z
N MET A 1 -9.91 13.24 8.13
CA MET A 1 -8.89 12.33 7.58
C MET A 1 -9.53 11.47 6.50
N VAL A 2 -9.08 11.65 5.26
CA VAL A 2 -9.46 10.84 4.11
C VAL A 2 -8.33 9.84 3.83
N THR A 3 -8.71 8.60 3.57
CA THR A 3 -7.80 7.47 3.37
C THR A 3 -8.27 6.69 2.14
N PRO A 4 -7.40 5.88 1.51
CA PRO A 4 -7.86 4.86 0.59
C PRO A 4 -8.76 3.85 1.32
N ALA A 5 -9.59 3.13 0.57
CA ALA A 5 -10.44 2.07 1.13
C ALA A 5 -9.64 0.82 1.51
N VAL A 6 -8.54 0.57 0.78
CA VAL A 6 -7.62 -0.55 0.98
C VAL A 6 -6.21 -0.01 0.95
N LEU A 7 -5.39 -0.37 1.93
CA LEU A 7 -3.98 0.00 2.00
C LEU A 7 -3.11 -1.05 1.32
N ARG A 8 -2.35 -0.68 0.29
CA ARG A 8 -1.43 -1.61 -0.39
C ARG A 8 -0.06 -1.58 0.26
N LEU A 9 0.48 -2.75 0.60
CA LEU A 9 1.82 -2.85 1.17
C LEU A 9 2.90 -2.56 0.13
N ASP A 10 4.08 -2.16 0.62
CA ASP A 10 5.24 -1.74 -0.18
C ASP A 10 4.94 -0.63 -1.22
N THR A 11 3.82 0.06 -1.07
CA THR A 11 3.33 1.09 -1.99
C THR A 11 3.15 2.39 -1.23
N ASP A 12 3.51 3.50 -1.88
CA ASP A 12 3.30 4.83 -1.32
C ASP A 12 1.81 5.17 -1.46
N GLU A 13 1.14 5.38 -0.33
CA GLU A 13 -0.28 5.66 -0.24
C GLU A 13 -0.49 7.05 0.36
N LEU A 14 -1.44 7.80 -0.21
CA LEU A 14 -1.71 9.17 0.21
C LEU A 14 -2.87 9.24 1.20
N LEU A 15 -2.66 9.99 2.26
CA LEU A 15 -3.68 10.34 3.25
C LEU A 15 -3.87 11.85 3.24
N VAL A 16 -5.13 12.29 3.31
CA VAL A 16 -5.44 13.72 3.45
C VAL A 16 -5.92 13.99 4.86
N LEU A 17 -5.27 14.93 5.53
CA LEU A 17 -5.65 15.42 6.84
C LEU A 17 -6.24 16.81 6.70
N GLU A 18 -7.34 17.04 7.39
CA GLU A 18 -8.04 18.32 7.42
C GLU A 18 -8.39 18.62 8.88
N ALA A 19 -8.13 19.86 9.30
CA ALA A 19 -8.46 20.35 10.64
C ALA A 19 -9.22 21.69 10.55
N PRO A 20 -10.45 21.71 10.02
CA PRO A 20 -11.18 22.93 9.66
C PRO A 20 -11.64 23.83 10.83
N GLY A 21 -11.19 23.59 12.07
CA GLY A 21 -11.47 24.44 13.23
C GLY A 21 -10.21 24.96 13.93
N LEU A 22 -9.02 24.63 13.40
CA LEU A 22 -7.76 25.03 13.98
C LEU A 22 -7.28 26.31 13.29
N THR A 23 -6.84 27.32 14.04
CA THR A 23 -6.46 28.64 13.47
C THR A 23 -4.97 28.92 13.53
N ALA A 24 -4.25 28.22 14.41
CA ALA A 24 -2.80 28.29 14.53
C ALA A 24 -2.13 27.12 13.80
N ALA A 25 -0.92 27.35 13.28
CA ALA A 25 -0.12 26.28 12.69
C ALA A 25 0.12 25.15 13.71
N ALA A 26 0.03 23.91 13.24
CA ALA A 26 0.15 22.73 14.07
C ALA A 26 0.88 21.62 13.32
N GLU A 27 1.30 20.59 14.06
CA GLU A 27 1.86 19.37 13.49
C GLU A 27 0.89 18.21 13.74
N ALA A 28 0.60 17.45 12.69
CA ALA A 28 -0.15 16.22 12.77
C ALA A 28 0.81 15.03 12.73
N SER A 29 0.75 14.16 13.74
CA SER A 29 1.44 12.87 13.72
C SER A 29 0.51 11.79 13.17
N VAL A 30 0.95 11.07 12.15
CA VAL A 30 0.24 9.91 11.58
C VAL A 30 0.96 8.64 11.98
N LEU A 31 0.22 7.69 12.52
CA LEU A 31 0.70 6.36 12.92
C LEU A 31 -0.12 5.30 12.19
N VAL A 32 0.56 4.27 11.70
CA VAL A 32 -0.08 3.04 11.23
C VAL A 32 0.31 1.93 12.19
N GLN A 33 -0.67 1.25 12.76
CA GLN A 33 -0.48 0.23 13.78
C GLN A 33 -1.16 -1.08 13.39
N ASP A 34 -0.70 -2.18 13.96
CA ASP A 34 -1.36 -3.47 13.87
C ASP A 34 -2.80 -3.41 14.43
N PHE A 35 -3.66 -4.27 13.89
CA PHE A 35 -5.05 -4.41 14.32
C PHE A 35 -5.30 -5.85 14.78
N PRO A 36 -6.10 -6.07 15.84
CA PRO A 36 -6.82 -5.05 16.63
C PRO A 36 -6.02 -4.46 17.81
N GLN A 37 -4.89 -5.06 18.21
CA GLN A 37 -4.29 -4.76 19.50
C GLN A 37 -3.48 -3.46 19.55
N LYS A 38 -3.11 -2.86 18.41
CA LYS A 38 -2.30 -1.62 18.31
C LYS A 38 -0.99 -1.68 19.12
N ARG A 39 -0.36 -2.85 19.21
CA ARG A 39 0.87 -3.09 19.96
C ARG A 39 2.12 -2.67 19.22
N GLN A 40 2.10 -2.71 17.89
CA GLN A 40 3.23 -2.46 17.02
C GLN A 40 2.93 -1.26 16.11
N VAL A 41 3.86 -0.31 16.08
CA VAL A 41 3.85 0.77 15.09
C VAL A 41 4.53 0.24 13.82
N LEU A 42 3.75 0.15 12.75
CA LEU A 42 4.19 -0.34 11.44
C LEU A 42 4.79 0.78 10.60
N PHE A 43 4.28 2.01 10.76
CA PHE A 43 4.76 3.21 10.11
C PHE A 43 4.42 4.45 10.93
N GLN A 44 5.24 5.49 10.87
CA GLN A 44 4.96 6.78 11.49
C GLN A 44 5.51 7.91 10.63
N THR A 45 4.76 9.00 10.53
CA THR A 45 5.21 10.25 9.92
C THR A 45 4.58 11.46 10.60
N ARG A 46 5.09 12.64 10.30
CA ARG A 46 4.58 13.93 10.78
C ARG A 46 4.38 14.85 9.59
N VAL A 47 3.34 15.65 9.63
CA VAL A 47 3.04 16.63 8.58
C VAL A 47 2.56 17.94 9.22
N ALA A 48 3.07 19.06 8.71
CA ALA A 48 2.67 20.37 9.16
C ALA A 48 1.28 20.73 8.59
N LEU A 49 0.41 21.28 9.43
CA LEU A 49 -0.85 21.90 9.08
C LEU A 49 -0.68 23.40 9.22
N SER A 50 -0.88 24.15 8.14
CA SER A 50 -0.73 25.60 8.14
C SER A 50 -2.03 26.30 7.73
N PRO A 51 -2.33 27.48 8.29
CA PRO A 51 -3.50 28.26 7.88
C PRO A 51 -3.42 28.71 6.41
N ALA A 52 -2.21 28.92 5.89
CA ALA A 52 -1.98 29.29 4.49
C ALA A 52 -2.44 28.20 3.51
N GLU A 53 -2.35 26.93 3.91
CA GLU A 53 -2.78 25.74 3.16
C GLU A 53 -4.22 25.31 3.53
N GLY A 54 -5.00 26.19 4.17
CA GLY A 54 -6.39 25.89 4.56
C GLY A 54 -6.53 24.84 5.66
N MET A 55 -5.50 24.67 6.50
CA MET A 55 -5.43 23.64 7.55
C MET A 55 -5.63 22.21 7.02
N MET A 56 -5.12 21.99 5.82
CA MET A 56 -5.08 20.70 5.15
C MET A 56 -3.64 20.31 4.86
N ALA A 57 -3.35 19.02 4.89
CA ALA A 57 -2.07 18.49 4.44
C ALA A 57 -2.20 17.06 3.91
N THR A 58 -1.31 16.70 2.99
CA THR A 58 -1.19 15.33 2.48
C THR A 58 0.01 14.64 3.13
N ALA A 59 -0.23 13.46 3.72
CA ALA A 59 0.80 12.60 4.24
C ALA A 59 0.97 11.37 3.34
N THR A 60 2.21 11.05 2.99
CA THR A 60 2.52 9.80 2.30
C THR A 60 2.89 8.73 3.34
N ILE A 61 2.22 7.58 3.28
CA ILE A 61 2.52 6.42 4.13
C ILE A 61 2.96 5.24 3.28
N LYS A 62 3.88 4.43 3.80
CA LYS A 62 4.32 3.19 3.15
C LYS A 62 4.58 2.12 4.19
N VAL A 63 3.70 1.13 4.24
CA VAL A 63 3.85 0.01 5.18
C VAL A 63 4.60 -1.14 4.49
N PRO A 64 5.77 -1.57 5.02
CA PRO A 64 6.50 -2.71 4.46
C PRO A 64 5.72 -4.01 4.64
N ALA A 65 5.65 -4.85 3.60
CA ALA A 65 4.93 -6.13 3.68
C ALA A 65 5.48 -7.07 4.77
N LYS A 66 6.78 -6.99 5.03
CA LYS A 66 7.48 -7.78 6.05
C LYS A 66 7.13 -7.39 7.50
N SER A 67 6.53 -6.21 7.70
CA SER A 67 6.20 -5.71 9.04
C SER A 67 4.95 -6.34 9.63
N LEU A 68 4.09 -6.90 8.78
CA LEU A 68 2.86 -7.57 9.20
C LEU A 68 3.10 -9.07 9.36
N PRO A 69 2.65 -9.68 10.47
CA PRO A 69 2.71 -11.12 10.62
C PRO A 69 1.78 -11.80 9.60
N PRO A 70 2.06 -13.06 9.22
CA PRO A 70 1.15 -13.86 8.41
C PRO A 70 -0.21 -13.96 9.12
N ALA A 71 -1.27 -13.47 8.49
CA ALA A 71 -2.62 -13.50 9.06
C ALA A 71 -3.43 -14.65 8.46
N GLN A 72 -4.09 -15.44 9.30
CA GLN A 72 -5.16 -16.34 8.88
C GLN A 72 -6.43 -15.51 8.68
N GLY A 73 -6.59 -14.90 7.51
CA GLY A 73 -7.76 -14.08 7.17
C GLY A 73 -7.39 -12.74 6.54
N LYS A 74 -8.37 -11.83 6.45
CA LYS A 74 -8.19 -10.49 5.90
C LYS A 74 -7.38 -9.64 6.89
N PRO A 75 -6.14 -9.19 6.56
CA PRO A 75 -5.36 -8.37 7.45
C PRO A 75 -5.89 -6.94 7.49
N PHE A 76 -5.87 -6.32 8.68
CA PHE A 76 -6.26 -4.93 8.89
C PHE A 76 -5.15 -4.16 9.60
N VAL A 77 -5.17 -2.84 9.46
CA VAL A 77 -4.33 -1.91 10.24
C VAL A 77 -5.18 -0.75 10.75
N THR A 78 -4.74 -0.14 11.84
CA THR A 78 -5.31 1.13 12.31
C THR A 78 -4.42 2.28 11.85
N VAL A 79 -5.00 3.25 11.13
CA VAL A 79 -4.36 4.54 10.86
C VAL A 79 -4.89 5.55 11.86
N THR A 80 -4.00 6.15 12.63
CA THR A 80 -4.32 7.16 13.65
C THR A 80 -3.61 8.46 13.31
N ALA A 81 -4.36 9.55 13.18
CA ALA A 81 -3.82 10.90 13.04
C ALA A 81 -4.09 11.69 14.32
N ARG A 82 -3.05 12.28 14.90
CA ARG A 82 -3.13 13.12 16.11
C ARG A 82 -2.65 14.52 15.79
N VAL A 83 -3.41 15.54 16.18
CA VAL A 83 -3.04 16.95 16.03
C VAL A 83 -3.00 17.57 17.43
N GLY A 84 -1.78 17.87 17.90
CA GLY A 84 -1.56 18.27 19.29
C GLY A 84 -2.09 17.25 20.31
N ALA A 85 -2.55 17.73 21.46
CA ALA A 85 -3.15 16.89 22.52
C ALA A 85 -4.68 16.75 22.41
N VAL A 86 -5.31 17.45 21.46
CA VAL A 86 -6.76 17.70 21.49
C VAL A 86 -7.52 16.84 20.47
N VAL A 87 -6.94 16.58 19.29
CA VAL A 87 -7.65 15.88 18.21
C VAL A 87 -6.95 14.58 17.89
N THR A 88 -7.70 13.48 17.96
CA THR A 88 -7.28 12.15 17.49
C THR A 88 -8.34 11.59 16.56
N LEU A 89 -7.94 11.20 15.35
CA LEU A 89 -8.79 10.54 14.37
C LEU A 89 -8.24 9.14 14.11
N GLU A 90 -9.11 8.16 14.03
CA GLU A 90 -8.75 6.77 13.75
C GLU A 90 -9.55 6.22 12.59
N LYS A 91 -8.90 5.38 11.78
CA LYS A 91 -9.56 4.62 10.72
C LYS A 91 -8.93 3.25 10.59
N VAL A 92 -9.77 2.22 10.55
CA VAL A 92 -9.35 0.85 10.29
C VAL A 92 -9.39 0.59 8.80
N LEU A 93 -8.29 0.09 8.23
CA LEU A 93 -8.15 -0.18 6.80
C LEU A 93 -7.87 -1.65 6.56
N LEU A 94 -8.51 -2.21 5.53
CA LEU A 94 -8.14 -3.50 4.97
C LEU A 94 -6.78 -3.38 4.29
N VAL A 95 -5.92 -4.38 4.45
CA VAL A 95 -4.62 -4.43 3.82
C VAL A 95 -4.64 -5.36 2.61
N SER A 96 -3.97 -4.94 1.52
CA SER A 96 -3.70 -5.78 0.35
C SER A 96 -2.22 -6.08 0.23
N LEU A 97 -1.91 -7.36 0.05
CA LEU A 97 -0.57 -7.88 -0.26
C LEU A 97 -0.23 -7.76 -1.75
N GLN A 98 -1.20 -7.46 -2.60
CA GLN A 98 -0.95 -7.21 -4.01
C GLN A 98 -0.10 -5.94 -4.11
N SER A 99 1.08 -6.04 -4.74
CA SER A 99 2.03 -4.92 -4.86
C SER A 99 2.20 -4.39 -6.29
N GLY A 100 1.41 -4.93 -7.24
CA GLY A 100 1.43 -4.50 -8.63
C GLY A 100 0.85 -5.54 -9.58
N HIS A 101 1.38 -5.54 -10.80
CA HIS A 101 0.95 -6.39 -11.92
C HIS A 101 2.14 -7.01 -12.64
N ILE A 102 1.93 -8.20 -13.20
CA ILE A 102 2.87 -8.89 -14.07
C ILE A 102 2.17 -9.14 -15.39
N PHE A 103 2.76 -8.62 -16.47
CA PHE A 103 2.30 -8.89 -17.82
C PHE A 103 3.27 -9.86 -18.49
N VAL A 104 2.73 -10.95 -19.04
CA VAL A 104 3.49 -11.96 -19.76
C VAL A 104 3.22 -11.78 -21.25
N GLN A 105 4.29 -11.63 -22.02
CA GLN A 105 4.22 -11.59 -23.47
C GLN A 105 5.10 -12.71 -24.04
N THR A 106 4.47 -13.62 -24.75
CA THR A 106 5.15 -14.62 -25.57
C THR A 106 5.41 -14.07 -26.97
N ASP A 107 6.36 -14.66 -27.69
CA ASP A 107 6.60 -14.31 -29.09
C ASP A 107 5.44 -14.76 -30.01
N LYS A 108 4.73 -15.84 -29.64
CA LYS A 108 3.57 -16.37 -30.37
C LYS A 108 2.51 -16.91 -29.40
N PRO A 109 1.22 -16.92 -29.78
CA PRO A 109 0.17 -17.51 -28.95
C PRO A 109 0.06 -19.04 -29.07
N ILE A 110 0.57 -19.65 -30.15
CA ILE A 110 0.46 -21.09 -30.44
C ILE A 110 1.83 -21.62 -30.90
N TYR A 111 2.19 -22.81 -30.45
CA TYR A 111 3.47 -23.48 -30.75
C TYR A 111 3.24 -24.90 -31.26
N THR A 112 4.12 -25.35 -32.16
CA THR A 112 4.22 -26.75 -32.55
C THR A 112 5.11 -27.50 -31.56
N PRO A 113 4.95 -28.84 -31.41
CA PRO A 113 5.85 -29.64 -30.59
C PRO A 113 7.33 -29.43 -30.99
N GLY A 114 8.21 -29.31 -30.00
CA GLY A 114 9.65 -29.06 -30.20
C GLY A 114 10.02 -27.58 -30.43
N ALA A 115 9.06 -26.68 -30.57
CA ALA A 115 9.36 -25.25 -30.68
C ALA A 115 9.87 -24.66 -29.36
N THR A 116 10.84 -23.75 -29.44
CA THR A 116 11.28 -22.94 -28.30
C THR A 116 10.30 -21.79 -28.07
N VAL A 117 9.85 -21.62 -26.83
CA VAL A 117 8.98 -20.51 -26.41
C VAL A 117 9.84 -19.36 -25.90
N LEU A 118 9.80 -18.22 -26.59
CA LEU A 118 10.45 -17.01 -26.12
C LEU A 118 9.40 -16.14 -25.40
N CYS A 119 9.71 -15.72 -24.19
CA CYS A 119 8.81 -14.84 -23.43
C CYS A 119 9.58 -13.70 -22.77
N ARG A 120 8.86 -12.62 -22.51
CA ARG A 120 9.30 -11.49 -21.70
C ARG A 120 8.24 -11.18 -20.66
N LEU A 121 8.67 -10.73 -19.49
CA LEU A 121 7.80 -10.34 -18.40
C LEU A 121 8.00 -8.86 -18.12
N PHE A 122 6.88 -8.15 -17.91
CA PHE A 122 6.89 -6.77 -17.45
C PHE A 122 6.27 -6.70 -16.06
N THR A 123 7.06 -6.25 -15.09
CA THR A 123 6.64 -6.06 -13.71
C THR A 123 6.43 -4.58 -13.44
N VAL A 124 5.21 -4.22 -13.07
CA VAL A 124 4.86 -2.84 -12.73
C VAL A 124 4.21 -2.76 -11.36
N GLY A 125 4.44 -1.65 -10.66
CA GLY A 125 3.75 -1.32 -9.42
C GLY A 125 2.32 -0.83 -9.69
N HIS A 126 1.63 -0.45 -8.63
CA HIS A 126 0.26 0.07 -8.71
C HIS A 126 0.12 1.41 -9.43
N LEU A 127 1.19 2.20 -9.51
CA LEU A 127 1.22 3.45 -10.27
C LEU A 127 1.80 3.22 -11.68
N MET A 128 1.80 1.97 -12.16
CA MET A 128 2.33 1.56 -13.47
C MET A 128 3.82 1.87 -13.71
N GLN A 129 4.56 2.13 -12.63
CA GLN A 129 6.01 2.31 -12.66
C GLN A 129 6.75 0.97 -12.70
N PRO A 130 7.90 0.86 -13.40
CA PRO A 130 8.72 -0.35 -13.37
C PRO A 130 9.11 -0.72 -11.93
N VAL A 131 8.98 -1.99 -11.56
CA VAL A 131 9.41 -2.50 -10.25
C VAL A 131 10.41 -3.62 -10.40
N SER A 132 11.52 -3.51 -9.65
CA SER A 132 12.54 -4.55 -9.54
C SER A 132 12.17 -5.52 -8.42
N LYS A 133 11.26 -6.47 -8.69
CA LYS A 133 10.91 -7.56 -7.78
C LYS A 133 11.22 -8.90 -8.44
N THR A 134 11.70 -9.87 -7.65
CA THR A 134 11.91 -11.24 -8.12
C THR A 134 10.57 -11.86 -8.50
N VAL A 135 10.52 -12.46 -9.69
CA VAL A 135 9.35 -13.20 -10.18
C VAL A 135 9.70 -14.68 -10.25
N ILE A 136 8.79 -15.52 -9.78
CA ILE A 136 8.86 -16.98 -9.92
C ILE A 136 7.99 -17.36 -11.12
N VAL A 137 8.58 -18.05 -12.09
CA VAL A 137 7.89 -18.52 -13.30
C VAL A 137 7.78 -20.04 -13.24
N GLU A 138 6.56 -20.55 -13.36
CA GLU A 138 6.26 -21.98 -13.40
C GLU A 138 5.55 -22.30 -14.71
N VAL A 139 6.03 -23.30 -15.44
CA VAL A 139 5.41 -23.78 -16.69
C VAL A 139 4.62 -25.05 -16.37
N LYS A 140 3.31 -25.02 -16.60
CA LYS A 140 2.41 -26.14 -16.34
C LYS A 140 1.98 -26.79 -17.64
N VAL A 141 2.03 -28.13 -17.66
CA VAL A 141 1.43 -28.94 -18.72
C VAL A 141 0.08 -29.44 -18.21
N SER A 142 -0.94 -29.44 -19.07
CA SER A 142 -2.24 -30.01 -18.71
C SER A 142 -2.08 -31.51 -18.39
N ALA A 143 -2.57 -31.93 -17.22
CA ALA A 143 -2.70 -33.35 -16.91
C ALA A 143 -3.78 -33.94 -17.82
N ARG A 144 -3.45 -34.97 -18.59
CA ARG A 144 -4.46 -35.75 -19.32
C ARG A 144 -5.36 -36.42 -18.27
N GLY A 145 -6.65 -36.11 -18.32
CA GLY A 145 -7.69 -36.87 -17.62
C GLY A 145 -7.92 -38.23 -18.27
#